data_AF-A0A428TN60-F1
#
_entry.id   AF-A0A428TN60-F1
#
_cell.length_a   1.000
_cell.length_b   1.000
_cell.length_c   1.000
_cell.angle_alpha   90.00
_cell.angle_beta   90.00
_cell.angle_gamma   90.00
#
_symmetry.space_group_name_H-M   'P 1'
#
loop_
_entity.id
_entity.type
_entity.pdbx_description
1 polymer ?
#
loop_
_entity_poly.entity_id
_entity_poly.type
_entity_poly.pdbx_seq_one_letter_code
_entity_poly.pdbx_strand_id
1 'polypeptide(L)'
;MTPTSATRVQIFDDSANRIAERYEAATRQVIEQTSGRHHIEEQEMNELLAAVFLLAWIQVIRDRGTERSDSTFPCDQADFIISSCCNWNWYSRQLLSWFNSLDSKATHLGGSPLLSPKALSIVSRYPIQIVSCNYEESKERQNSLGGQEDFQTMSAGSVTDVSEHGDSATVVPALTTVDVKEIVLRAILQPAAEWYLQTQAYFRHIGSLDKHHRSRFTPDDELEVALVAKQFQAELWDLWAQRPSAISLTADDLAKTVAPDMATRLEEVFSVYLASFWILFVYLHRVSWWHLAHTSTVEGALNETWEFMQRSYGERDDCGQYKTVHPALMWPVFVFGAECPDKSRRQWAIEQLRGLAKPRPVLEVEDGKLDTLPAFRMSHGATKNAKRAALLLESLIEKQGEIRGRVDDRDLAMEMFGCHFSIV
;
A
#
# COMPACT_ATOMS: atom_id res chain seq x y z
N MET A 1 -39.66 0.44 2.58
CA MET A 1 -39.64 1.85 3.04
C MET A 1 -38.19 2.31 3.02
N THR A 2 -37.78 3.04 1.99
CA THR A 2 -36.46 3.68 1.92
C THR A 2 -36.45 4.89 2.86
N PRO A 3 -35.45 5.03 3.75
CA PRO A 3 -35.41 6.15 4.68
C PRO A 3 -35.24 7.47 3.93
N THR A 4 -36.02 8.48 4.33
CA THR A 4 -35.96 9.85 3.83
C THR A 4 -34.58 10.48 4.02
N SER A 5 -34.18 11.37 3.11
CA SER A 5 -32.85 12.01 3.09
C SER A 5 -32.43 12.62 4.43
N ALA A 6 -33.36 13.22 5.18
CA ALA A 6 -33.10 13.79 6.50
C ALA A 6 -32.76 12.75 7.58
N THR A 7 -33.45 11.60 7.57
CA THR A 7 -33.19 10.48 8.49
C THR A 7 -31.84 9.83 8.19
N ARG A 8 -31.44 9.81 6.92
CA ARG A 8 -30.14 9.29 6.49
C ARG A 8 -29.00 10.19 6.99
N VAL A 9 -29.13 11.51 6.85
CA VAL A 9 -28.15 12.50 7.34
C VAL A 9 -27.97 12.39 8.86
N GLN A 10 -29.05 12.32 9.64
CA GLN A 10 -28.98 12.15 11.10
C GLN A 10 -28.24 10.87 11.54
N ILE A 11 -28.49 9.73 10.88
CA ILE A 11 -27.82 8.46 11.20
C ILE A 11 -26.33 8.52 10.87
N PHE A 12 -25.95 9.18 9.78
CA PHE A 12 -24.54 9.36 9.42
C PHE A 12 -23.81 10.28 10.42
N ASP A 13 -24.42 11.38 10.85
CA ASP A 13 -23.85 12.29 11.86
C ASP A 13 -23.65 11.60 13.22
N ASP A 14 -24.64 10.84 13.70
CA ASP A 14 -24.52 10.06 14.95
C ASP A 14 -23.39 9.02 14.88
N SER A 15 -23.21 8.38 13.73
CA SER A 15 -22.15 7.40 13.53
C SER A 15 -20.76 8.03 13.51
N ALA A 16 -20.62 9.21 12.89
CA ALA A 16 -19.37 9.96 12.81
C ALA A 16 -18.95 10.49 14.20
N ASN A 17 -19.91 11.02 14.96
CA ASN A 17 -19.70 11.48 16.32
C ASN A 17 -19.23 10.33 17.23
N ARG A 18 -19.88 9.17 17.14
CA ARG A 18 -19.48 7.98 17.93
C ARG A 18 -18.06 7.49 17.59
N ILE A 19 -17.65 7.58 16.32
CA ILE A 19 -16.27 7.23 15.92
C ILE A 19 -15.28 8.24 16.51
N ALA A 20 -15.60 9.54 16.47
CA ALA A 20 -14.75 10.58 17.05
C ALA A 20 -14.58 10.41 18.56
N GLU A 21 -15.66 10.17 19.30
CA GLU A 21 -15.61 9.92 20.76
C GLU A 21 -14.75 8.69 21.11
N ARG A 22 -14.91 7.58 20.37
CA ARG A 22 -14.12 6.37 20.57
C ARG A 22 -12.65 6.59 20.24
N TYR A 23 -12.36 7.35 19.19
CA TYR A 23 -11.00 7.73 18.83
C TYR A 23 -10.35 8.54 19.96
N GLU A 24 -11.02 9.58 20.46
CA GLU A 24 -10.51 10.43 21.54
C GLU A 24 -10.33 9.66 22.86
N ALA A 25 -11.22 8.71 23.17
CA ALA A 25 -11.08 7.84 24.33
C ALA A 25 -9.88 6.89 24.21
N ALA A 26 -9.71 6.25 23.05
CA ALA A 26 -8.57 5.37 22.79
C ALA A 26 -7.23 6.14 22.81
N THR A 27 -7.18 7.34 22.23
CA THR A 27 -6.00 8.22 22.31
C THR A 27 -5.62 8.52 23.76
N ARG A 28 -6.59 8.91 24.60
CA ARG A 28 -6.34 9.17 26.02
C ARG A 28 -5.80 7.93 26.74
N GLN A 29 -6.38 6.77 26.48
CA GLN A 29 -5.94 5.52 27.09
C GLN A 29 -4.48 5.18 26.73
N VAL A 30 -4.08 5.33 25.46
CA VAL A 30 -2.69 5.12 25.02
C VAL A 30 -1.75 6.10 25.73
N ILE A 31 -2.14 7.37 25.86
CA ILE A 31 -1.35 8.39 26.57
C ILE A 31 -1.19 8.01 28.04
N GLU A 32 -2.26 7.63 28.73
CA GLU A 32 -2.22 7.25 30.15
C GLU A 32 -1.37 6.00 30.40
N GLN A 33 -1.44 5.00 29.52
CA GLN A 33 -0.68 3.74 29.67
C GLN A 33 0.83 3.91 29.39
N THR A 34 1.23 4.94 28.67
CA THR A 34 2.64 5.19 28.30
C THR A 34 3.29 6.30 29.13
N SER A 35 2.51 7.22 29.68
CA SER A 35 3.03 8.38 30.42
C SER A 35 3.75 7.96 31.71
N GLY A 36 5.04 8.33 31.82
CA GLY A 36 5.83 8.14 33.04
C GLY A 36 6.27 6.70 33.33
N ARG A 37 6.06 5.76 32.40
CA ARG A 37 6.53 4.38 32.53
C ARG A 37 7.89 4.17 31.87
N HIS A 38 8.83 3.59 32.60
CA HIS A 38 10.17 3.23 32.09
C HIS A 38 10.28 1.78 31.64
N HIS A 39 9.35 0.92 32.06
CA HIS A 39 9.29 -0.49 31.67
C HIS A 39 7.83 -0.88 31.43
N ILE A 40 7.58 -1.47 30.27
CA ILE A 40 6.27 -2.01 29.88
C ILE A 40 6.54 -3.42 29.37
N GLU A 41 5.70 -4.38 29.77
CA GLU A 41 5.85 -5.78 29.39
C GLU A 41 5.68 -5.97 27.87
N GLU A 42 6.33 -7.00 27.30
CA GLU A 42 6.31 -7.23 25.85
C GLU A 42 4.88 -7.42 25.30
N GLN A 43 4.02 -8.13 26.03
CA GLN A 43 2.63 -8.33 25.63
C GLN A 43 1.85 -7.00 25.57
N GLU A 44 1.98 -6.18 26.62
CA GLU A 44 1.35 -4.85 26.68
C GLU A 44 1.89 -3.94 25.58
N MET A 45 3.17 -4.06 25.20
CA MET A 45 3.74 -3.34 24.06
C MET A 45 3.13 -3.75 22.72
N ASN A 46 2.92 -5.05 22.47
CA ASN A 46 2.26 -5.53 21.25
C ASN A 46 0.82 -4.97 21.14
N GLU A 47 0.08 -4.94 22.26
CA GLU A 47 -1.27 -4.39 22.31
C GLU A 47 -1.29 -2.87 22.08
N LEU A 48 -0.35 -2.15 22.69
CA LEU A 48 -0.19 -0.70 22.50
C LEU A 48 0.20 -0.35 21.07
N LEU A 49 1.07 -1.13 20.43
CA LEU A 49 1.41 -0.96 19.01
C LEU A 49 0.17 -1.16 18.13
N ALA A 50 -0.65 -2.19 18.40
CA ALA A 50 -1.89 -2.41 17.67
C ALA A 50 -2.88 -1.25 17.85
N ALA A 51 -3.01 -0.71 19.07
CA ALA A 51 -3.85 0.45 19.35
C ALA A 51 -3.38 1.69 18.56
N VAL A 52 -2.08 2.00 18.61
CA VAL A 52 -1.50 3.12 17.85
C VAL A 52 -1.67 2.91 16.34
N PHE A 53 -1.51 1.69 15.83
CA PHE A 53 -1.73 1.40 14.42
C PHE A 53 -3.18 1.67 14.00
N LEU A 54 -4.16 1.25 14.80
CA LEU A 54 -5.57 1.50 14.51
C LEU A 54 -5.92 2.99 14.57
N LEU A 55 -5.35 3.74 15.52
CA LEU A 55 -5.48 5.20 15.57
C LEU A 55 -4.89 5.85 14.30
N ALA A 56 -3.69 5.45 13.88
CA ALA A 56 -3.08 5.92 12.63
C ALA A 56 -3.97 5.61 11.41
N TRP A 57 -4.50 4.39 11.35
CA TRP A 57 -5.37 3.93 10.27
C TRP A 57 -6.67 4.74 10.19
N ILE A 58 -7.34 4.97 11.31
CA ILE A 58 -8.55 5.79 11.38
C ILE A 58 -8.24 7.24 10.97
N GLN A 59 -7.12 7.80 11.41
CA GLN A 59 -6.70 9.16 11.07
C GLN A 59 -6.40 9.34 9.57
N VAL A 60 -5.98 8.27 8.88
CA VAL A 60 -5.74 8.27 7.42
C VAL A 60 -7.02 8.05 6.62
N ILE A 61 -7.93 7.17 7.08
CA ILE A 61 -9.16 6.81 6.34
C ILE A 61 -10.27 7.83 6.53
N ARG A 62 -10.28 8.55 7.66
CA ARG A 62 -11.29 9.57 7.92
C ARG A 62 -11.17 10.71 6.92
N ASP A 63 -12.30 11.04 6.30
CA ASP A 63 -12.42 12.21 5.44
C ASP A 63 -12.09 13.49 6.23
N ARG A 64 -11.22 14.34 5.67
CA ARG A 64 -10.78 15.59 6.32
C ARG A 64 -11.54 16.78 5.76
N GLY A 65 -12.44 17.36 6.57
CA GLY A 65 -13.15 18.59 6.26
C GLY A 65 -12.33 19.86 6.49
N THR A 66 -12.99 21.02 6.41
CA THR A 66 -12.39 22.36 6.62
C THR A 66 -12.07 22.69 8.07
N GLU A 67 -12.69 22.04 9.05
CA GLU A 67 -12.58 22.39 10.47
C GLU A 67 -11.97 21.24 11.28
N ARG A 68 -10.66 21.37 11.55
CA ARG A 68 -9.80 20.74 12.60
C ARG A 68 -8.47 20.33 11.98
N SER A 69 -7.53 21.27 12.00
CA SER A 69 -6.13 21.12 11.56
C SER A 69 -5.24 20.39 12.57
N ASP A 70 -5.74 20.08 13.78
CA ASP A 70 -4.89 19.48 14.80
C ASP A 70 -4.94 17.95 14.68
N SER A 71 -3.78 17.37 14.38
CA SER A 71 -3.58 15.93 14.46
C SER A 71 -3.88 15.47 15.89
N THR A 72 -4.99 14.76 16.08
CA THR A 72 -5.32 14.10 17.37
C THR A 72 -4.58 12.77 17.55
N PHE A 73 -3.64 12.46 16.67
CA PHE A 73 -2.81 11.26 16.76
C PHE A 73 -1.72 11.45 17.83
N PRO A 74 -1.54 10.50 18.76
CA PRO A 74 -0.55 10.61 19.83
C PRO A 74 0.87 10.32 19.32
N CYS A 75 1.47 11.26 18.59
CA CYS A 75 2.77 11.09 17.92
C CYS A 75 3.88 10.72 18.90
N ASP A 76 3.98 11.40 20.05
CA ASP A 76 5.04 11.16 21.03
C ASP A 76 4.98 9.74 21.61
N GLN A 77 3.77 9.24 21.85
CA GLN A 77 3.54 7.88 22.34
C GLN A 77 3.80 6.84 21.26
N ALA A 78 3.38 7.10 20.02
CA ALA A 78 3.69 6.25 18.89
C ALA A 78 5.20 6.09 18.71
N ASP A 79 5.92 7.21 18.77
CA ASP A 79 7.38 7.24 18.71
C ASP A 79 8.03 6.49 19.86
N PHE A 80 7.53 6.65 21.09
CA PHE A 80 8.01 5.92 22.26
C PHE A 80 7.81 4.40 22.11
N ILE A 81 6.61 3.97 21.73
CA ILE A 81 6.27 2.54 21.57
C ILE A 81 7.13 1.92 20.48
N ILE A 82 7.20 2.54 19.30
CA ILE A 82 7.99 2.04 18.17
C ILE A 82 9.50 2.06 18.51
N SER A 83 9.98 3.12 19.17
CA SER A 83 11.39 3.27 19.55
C SER A 83 11.82 2.34 20.68
N SER A 84 10.91 1.77 21.45
CA SER A 84 11.21 0.86 22.55
C SER A 84 11.85 -0.46 22.08
N CYS A 85 11.80 -0.75 20.77
CA CYS A 85 12.52 -1.87 20.13
C CYS A 85 12.33 -3.22 20.86
N CYS A 86 11.07 -3.57 21.11
CA CYS A 86 10.68 -4.83 21.75
C CYS A 86 10.90 -6.02 20.81
N ASN A 87 10.92 -7.24 21.34
CA ASN A 87 10.85 -8.45 20.52
C ASN A 87 9.42 -8.63 19.99
N TRP A 88 9.08 -7.86 18.95
CA TRP A 88 7.74 -7.86 18.35
C TRP A 88 7.35 -9.25 17.88
N ASN A 89 6.13 -9.68 18.23
CA ASN A 89 5.52 -10.87 17.62
C ASN A 89 5.26 -10.63 16.13
N TRP A 90 5.01 -11.67 15.35
CA TRP A 90 4.69 -11.56 13.92
C TRP A 90 3.60 -10.53 13.60
N TYR A 91 2.48 -10.54 14.33
CA TYR A 91 1.37 -9.62 14.07
C TYR A 91 1.84 -8.17 14.17
N SER A 92 2.58 -7.84 15.23
CA SER A 92 3.22 -6.54 15.43
C SER A 92 4.21 -6.20 14.32
N ARG A 93 5.01 -7.16 13.84
CA ARG A 93 5.92 -6.96 12.70
C ARG A 93 5.14 -6.67 11.40
N GLN A 94 4.00 -7.31 11.20
CA GLN A 94 3.10 -7.01 10.08
C GLN A 94 2.52 -5.60 10.19
N LEU A 95 2.04 -5.19 11.37
CA LEU A 95 1.57 -3.83 11.60
C LEU A 95 2.67 -2.78 11.37
N LEU A 96 3.89 -3.05 11.86
CA LEU A 96 5.08 -2.24 11.59
C LEU A 96 5.31 -2.12 10.09
N SER A 97 5.20 -3.20 9.32
CA SER A 97 5.39 -3.12 7.88
C SER A 97 4.45 -2.13 7.19
N TRP A 98 3.23 -1.97 7.70
CA TRP A 98 2.22 -1.10 7.10
C TRP A 98 2.29 0.36 7.57
N PHE A 99 3.04 0.69 8.62
CA PHE A 99 3.13 2.07 9.13
C PHE A 99 3.75 3.05 8.14
N ASN A 100 4.76 2.64 7.37
CA ASN A 100 5.36 3.50 6.34
C ASN A 100 4.31 3.92 5.29
N SER A 101 3.41 2.99 4.94
CA SER A 101 2.28 3.30 4.07
C SER A 101 1.31 4.27 4.75
N LEU A 102 0.96 4.09 6.02
CA LEU A 102 0.04 5.00 6.72
C LEU A 102 0.61 6.41 6.88
N ASP A 103 1.88 6.53 7.25
CA ASP A 103 2.55 7.82 7.43
C ASP A 103 2.66 8.60 6.09
N SER A 104 3.05 7.91 5.02
CA SER A 104 3.10 8.51 3.67
C SER A 104 1.73 9.04 3.24
N LYS A 105 0.66 8.31 3.56
CA LYS A 105 -0.72 8.71 3.27
C LYS A 105 -1.17 9.90 4.09
N ALA A 106 -0.88 9.91 5.39
CA ALA A 106 -1.24 11.02 6.25
C ALA A 106 -0.59 12.34 5.80
N THR A 107 0.67 12.24 5.35
CA THR A 107 1.43 13.35 4.76
C THR A 107 0.83 13.78 3.43
N HIS A 108 0.56 12.87 2.49
CA HIS A 108 -0.08 13.24 1.21
C HIS A 108 -1.44 13.95 1.41
N LEU A 109 -2.18 13.61 2.47
CA LEU A 109 -3.41 14.28 2.89
C LEU A 109 -3.20 15.61 3.63
N GLY A 110 -2.06 16.28 3.48
CA GLY A 110 -1.87 17.65 4.00
C GLY A 110 -1.75 17.71 5.51
N GLY A 111 -1.61 16.55 6.16
CA GLY A 111 -1.45 16.47 7.60
C GLY A 111 0.02 16.43 7.95
N SER A 112 0.31 16.75 9.20
CA SER A 112 1.62 16.44 9.76
C SER A 112 1.92 14.94 9.62
N PRO A 113 3.20 14.60 9.40
CA PRO A 113 3.72 13.25 9.64
C PRO A 113 3.10 12.58 10.87
N LEU A 114 2.74 11.30 10.77
CA LEU A 114 2.31 10.53 11.93
C LEU A 114 3.50 10.16 12.81
N LEU A 115 4.62 9.83 12.17
CA LEU A 115 5.82 9.31 12.85
C LEU A 115 6.99 10.27 12.69
N SER A 116 7.87 10.32 13.70
CA SER A 116 9.14 11.04 13.55
C SER A 116 10.12 10.28 12.64
N PRO A 117 11.18 10.96 12.15
CA PRO A 117 12.25 10.31 11.40
C PRO A 117 12.87 9.10 12.13
N LYS A 118 12.91 9.14 13.47
CA LYS A 118 13.43 8.04 14.29
C LYS A 118 12.53 6.80 14.20
N ALA A 119 11.23 6.97 14.44
CA ALA A 119 10.27 5.87 14.34
C ALA A 119 10.21 5.30 12.91
N LEU A 120 10.23 6.17 11.89
CA LEU A 120 10.28 5.75 10.49
C LEU A 120 11.51 4.89 10.16
N SER A 121 12.67 5.21 10.73
CA SER A 121 13.89 4.40 10.53
C SER A 121 13.78 2.97 11.09
N ILE A 122 12.94 2.77 12.11
CA ILE A 122 12.68 1.47 12.73
C ILE A 122 11.62 0.72 11.91
N VAL A 123 10.52 1.40 11.59
CA VAL A 123 9.44 0.88 10.75
C VAL A 123 9.97 0.40 9.39
N SER A 124 10.92 1.13 8.80
CA SER A 124 11.53 0.78 7.51
C SER A 124 12.33 -0.53 7.52
N ARG A 125 12.62 -1.11 8.70
CA ARG A 125 13.21 -2.44 8.84
C ARG A 125 12.20 -3.57 8.64
N TYR A 126 10.90 -3.24 8.62
CA TYR A 126 9.81 -4.19 8.44
C TYR A 126 9.21 -4.02 7.05
N PRO A 127 9.54 -4.89 6.09
CA PRO A 127 9.05 -4.75 4.72
C PRO A 127 7.60 -5.19 4.57
N ILE A 128 6.82 -4.46 3.75
CA ILE A 128 5.45 -4.87 3.39
C ILE A 128 5.52 -6.16 2.58
N GLN A 129 4.92 -7.23 3.10
CA GLN A 129 4.78 -8.48 2.38
C GLN A 129 3.57 -8.39 1.44
N ILE A 130 3.82 -8.33 0.13
CA ILE A 130 2.75 -8.27 -0.90
C ILE A 130 2.10 -9.64 -1.12
N VAL A 131 2.75 -10.72 -0.69
CA VAL A 131 2.19 -12.07 -0.75
C VAL A 131 1.50 -12.35 0.59
N SER A 132 0.17 -12.47 0.56
CA SER A 132 -0.62 -12.93 1.71
C SER A 132 -0.30 -14.40 1.95
N CYS A 133 0.33 -14.70 3.08
CA CYS A 133 0.75 -16.04 3.38
C CYS A 133 0.09 -16.53 4.67
N ASN A 134 -0.74 -17.56 4.56
CA ASN A 134 -1.25 -18.27 5.73
C ASN A 134 -0.15 -19.13 6.40
N TYR A 135 1.00 -19.33 5.75
CA TYR A 135 2.08 -20.24 6.19
C TYR A 135 2.78 -19.79 7.50
N GLU A 136 3.11 -18.50 7.63
CA GLU A 136 3.72 -17.97 8.88
C GLU A 136 2.69 -17.93 10.03
N GLU A 137 1.42 -17.66 9.71
CA GLU A 137 0.31 -17.72 10.67
C GLU A 137 0.14 -19.15 11.23
N SER A 138 0.24 -20.19 10.40
CA SER A 138 0.22 -21.59 10.86
C SER A 138 1.42 -21.96 11.72
N LYS A 139 2.62 -21.45 11.41
CA LYS A 139 3.85 -21.73 12.16
C LYS A 139 3.86 -21.09 13.54
N GLU A 140 3.37 -19.86 13.66
CA GLU A 140 3.23 -19.21 14.98
C GLU A 140 2.08 -19.77 15.81
N ARG A 141 0.95 -20.15 15.20
CA ARG A 141 -0.11 -20.88 15.90
C ARG A 141 0.43 -22.20 16.46
N GLN A 142 1.26 -22.93 15.71
CA GLN A 142 1.94 -24.15 16.19
C GLN A 142 2.93 -23.88 17.33
N ASN A 143 3.62 -22.73 17.33
CA ASN A 143 4.55 -22.36 18.41
C ASN A 143 3.83 -21.83 19.66
N SER A 144 2.65 -21.23 19.52
CA SER A 144 1.86 -20.65 20.61
C SER A 144 0.95 -21.69 21.29
N LEU A 145 0.53 -22.71 20.56
CA LEU A 145 -0.13 -23.89 21.10
C LEU A 145 0.95 -24.88 21.54
N GLY A 146 1.42 -24.74 22.79
CA GLY A 146 2.33 -25.70 23.40
C GLY A 146 1.86 -27.14 23.14
N GLY A 147 2.77 -27.98 22.65
CA GLY A 147 2.46 -29.27 22.05
C GLY A 147 1.52 -30.15 22.86
N GLN A 148 0.23 -30.13 22.51
CA GLN A 148 -0.76 -31.16 22.75
C GLN A 148 -2.07 -30.71 22.12
N GLU A 149 -2.33 -31.15 20.89
CA GLU A 149 -3.69 -31.49 20.45
C GLU A 149 -3.60 -32.27 19.14
N ASP A 150 -4.00 -33.54 19.22
CA ASP A 150 -4.10 -34.48 18.10
C ASP A 150 -5.06 -33.95 17.04
N PHE A 151 -4.55 -33.62 15.85
CA PHE A 151 -5.39 -33.41 14.67
C PHE A 151 -5.24 -34.58 13.68
N GLN A 152 -5.73 -35.75 14.09
CA GLN A 152 -6.13 -36.79 13.15
C GLN A 152 -7.51 -36.45 12.58
N THR A 153 -7.58 -35.60 11.55
CA THR A 153 -8.60 -35.77 10.49
C THR A 153 -8.27 -34.90 9.27
N MET A 154 -8.43 -35.48 8.08
CA MET A 154 -8.37 -34.83 6.75
C MET A 154 -6.98 -34.63 6.13
N SER A 155 -6.35 -35.71 5.67
CA SER A 155 -5.80 -35.77 4.30
C SER A 155 -5.46 -37.23 3.97
N ALA A 156 -6.45 -37.95 3.44
CA ALA A 156 -6.22 -39.24 2.80
C ALA A 156 -5.72 -38.95 1.37
N GLY A 157 -4.41 -38.99 1.19
CA GLY A 157 -3.73 -38.81 -0.09
C GLY A 157 -2.29 -39.29 -0.01
N SER A 158 -2.12 -40.54 0.42
CA SER A 158 -0.84 -41.22 0.64
C SER A 158 -0.13 -41.52 -0.67
N VAL A 159 1.12 -41.08 -0.80
CA VAL A 159 2.13 -41.78 -1.62
C VAL A 159 3.28 -42.11 -0.67
N THR A 160 3.31 -43.36 -0.22
CA THR A 160 4.34 -43.93 0.64
C THR A 160 5.65 -44.08 -0.11
N ASP A 161 6.75 -43.57 0.45
CA ASP A 161 8.01 -44.30 0.42
C ASP A 161 8.61 -44.28 1.84
N VAL A 162 8.79 -45.47 2.40
CA VAL A 162 9.10 -45.69 3.81
C VAL A 162 10.61 -45.83 3.93
N SER A 163 11.28 -44.87 4.56
CA SER A 163 12.65 -45.05 5.06
C SER A 163 12.59 -45.30 6.56
N GLU A 164 12.63 -46.57 6.96
CA GLU A 164 12.86 -46.99 8.33
C GLU A 164 14.31 -46.70 8.70
N HIS A 165 14.57 -45.73 9.59
CA HIS A 165 15.60 -45.81 10.63
C HIS A 165 15.26 -44.78 11.71
N GLY A 166 15.08 -45.28 12.93
CA GLY A 166 14.59 -44.50 14.05
C GLY A 166 15.63 -43.51 14.58
N ASP A 167 15.19 -42.27 14.78
CA ASP A 167 15.52 -41.46 15.95
C ASP A 167 14.57 -40.26 16.04
N SER A 168 14.03 -40.00 17.23
CA SER A 168 13.19 -38.84 17.63
C SER A 168 12.24 -38.25 16.58
N ALA A 169 10.97 -38.67 16.62
CA ALA A 169 9.88 -38.19 15.76
C ALA A 169 9.55 -36.70 16.00
N THR A 170 10.40 -35.81 15.49
CA THR A 170 9.95 -34.48 15.07
C THR A 170 9.23 -34.73 13.75
N VAL A 171 7.90 -34.84 13.79
CA VAL A 171 7.09 -34.90 12.57
C VAL A 171 7.17 -33.52 11.93
N VAL A 172 8.18 -33.30 11.09
CA VAL A 172 8.21 -32.12 10.21
C VAL A 172 7.14 -32.37 9.16
N PRO A 173 6.09 -31.52 9.06
CA PRO A 173 5.12 -31.66 7.99
C PRO A 173 5.85 -31.68 6.65
N ALA A 174 5.57 -32.66 5.80
CA ALA A 174 6.15 -32.71 4.47
C ALA A 174 5.70 -31.47 3.69
N LEU A 175 6.66 -30.65 3.24
CA LEU A 175 6.37 -29.46 2.43
C LEU A 175 5.68 -29.89 1.14
N THR A 176 4.53 -29.29 0.86
CA THR A 176 3.86 -29.48 -0.43
C THR A 176 4.63 -28.77 -1.55
N THR A 177 4.36 -29.15 -2.80
CA THR A 177 4.90 -28.47 -3.99
C THR A 177 4.56 -26.97 -3.98
N VAL A 178 3.36 -26.61 -3.50
CA VAL A 178 2.91 -25.23 -3.32
C VAL A 178 3.74 -24.50 -2.27
N ASP A 179 4.01 -25.13 -1.12
CA ASP A 179 4.84 -24.54 -0.06
C ASP A 179 6.25 -24.24 -0.57
N VAL A 180 6.86 -25.18 -1.32
CA VAL A 180 8.18 -24.98 -1.91
C VAL A 180 8.17 -23.82 -2.91
N LYS A 181 7.17 -23.77 -3.81
CA LYS A 181 7.02 -22.68 -4.76
C LYS A 181 6.87 -21.32 -4.07
N GLU A 182 6.10 -21.26 -2.98
CA GLU A 182 5.91 -20.02 -2.22
C GLU A 182 7.20 -19.56 -1.53
N ILE A 183 7.95 -20.49 -0.91
CA ILE A 183 9.25 -20.20 -0.28
C ILE A 183 10.23 -19.65 -1.32
N VAL A 184 10.35 -20.30 -2.48
CA VAL A 184 11.24 -19.86 -3.55
C VAL A 184 10.79 -18.53 -4.13
N LEU A 185 9.48 -18.33 -4.34
CA LEU A 185 8.93 -17.07 -4.80
C LEU A 185 9.32 -15.92 -3.87
N ARG A 186 9.17 -16.09 -2.55
CA ARG A 186 9.58 -15.07 -1.56
C ARG A 186 11.07 -14.79 -1.61
N ALA A 187 11.90 -15.83 -1.71
CA ALA A 187 13.35 -15.67 -1.78
C ALA A 187 13.78 -14.82 -3.00
N ILE A 188 13.09 -14.97 -4.14
CA ILE A 188 13.34 -14.18 -5.34
C ILE A 188 12.77 -12.75 -5.21
N LEU A 189 11.59 -12.60 -4.61
CA LEU A 189 10.94 -11.30 -4.45
C LEU A 189 11.62 -10.40 -3.41
N GLN A 190 12.26 -10.98 -2.39
CA GLN A 190 12.76 -10.24 -1.23
C GLN A 190 13.68 -9.05 -1.59
N PRO A 191 14.72 -9.20 -2.44
CA PRO A 191 15.57 -8.05 -2.79
C PRO A 191 14.81 -6.97 -3.56
N ALA A 192 13.85 -7.36 -4.41
CA ALA A 192 13.02 -6.42 -5.16
C ALA A 192 12.05 -5.67 -4.25
N ALA A 193 11.50 -6.34 -3.23
CA ALA A 193 10.64 -5.74 -2.23
C ALA A 193 11.40 -4.73 -1.36
N GLU A 194 12.64 -5.06 -0.95
CA GLU A 194 13.52 -4.15 -0.21
C GLU A 194 13.84 -2.88 -1.01
N TRP A 195 14.22 -3.05 -2.28
CA TRP A 195 14.41 -1.92 -3.19
C TRP A 195 13.14 -1.10 -3.34
N TYR A 196 11.99 -1.75 -3.57
CA TYR A 196 10.71 -1.07 -3.69
C TYR A 196 10.39 -0.22 -2.47
N LEU A 197 10.63 -0.70 -1.25
CA LEU A 197 10.37 0.08 -0.03
C LEU A 197 11.23 1.33 0.07
N GLN A 198 12.48 1.28 -0.41
CA GLN A 198 13.32 2.46 -0.53
C GLN A 198 12.71 3.47 -1.50
N THR A 199 12.14 3.01 -2.63
CA THR A 199 11.42 3.90 -3.56
C THR A 199 10.21 4.55 -2.90
N GLN A 200 9.48 3.81 -2.06
CA GLN A 200 8.26 4.32 -1.41
C GLN A 200 8.56 5.44 -0.40
N ALA A 201 9.76 5.49 0.19
CA ALA A 201 10.15 6.60 1.07
C ALA A 201 10.13 7.97 0.34
N TYR A 202 10.38 7.99 -0.98
CA TYR A 202 10.37 9.22 -1.78
C TYR A 202 8.98 9.84 -1.93
N PHE A 203 7.89 9.09 -1.72
CA PHE A 203 6.54 9.69 -1.73
C PHE A 203 6.41 10.84 -0.75
N ARG A 204 6.88 10.62 0.48
CA ARG A 204 6.84 11.59 1.56
C ARG A 204 7.75 12.77 1.27
N HIS A 205 8.98 12.49 0.81
CA HIS A 205 9.96 13.52 0.47
C HIS A 205 9.44 14.44 -0.65
N ILE A 206 8.90 13.86 -1.73
CA ILE A 206 8.31 14.63 -2.82
C ILE A 206 7.09 15.40 -2.34
N GLY A 207 6.19 14.76 -1.58
CA GLY A 207 4.97 15.38 -1.05
C GLY A 207 5.25 16.60 -0.14
N SER A 208 6.39 16.64 0.55
CA SER A 208 6.80 17.79 1.38
C SER A 208 7.11 19.05 0.56
N LEU A 209 7.33 18.93 -0.75
CA LEU A 209 7.54 20.06 -1.67
C LEU A 209 6.23 20.73 -2.09
N ASP A 210 5.10 20.11 -1.78
CA ASP A 210 3.78 20.55 -2.19
C ASP A 210 3.35 21.85 -1.50
N LYS A 211 2.56 22.68 -2.20
CA LYS A 211 2.07 23.97 -1.71
C LYS A 211 1.24 23.86 -0.44
N HIS A 212 0.68 22.69 -0.16
CA HIS A 212 -0.10 22.42 1.05
C HIS A 212 0.78 22.11 2.27
N HIS A 213 2.10 21.97 2.10
CA HIS A 213 3.05 21.66 3.19
C HIS A 213 4.09 22.75 3.44
N ARG A 214 4.27 23.66 2.49
CA ARG A 214 5.27 24.73 2.58
C ARG A 214 4.84 25.97 1.83
N SER A 215 5.48 27.11 2.14
CA SER A 215 5.34 28.33 1.34
C SER A 215 5.74 28.06 -0.11
N ARG A 216 4.98 28.65 -1.04
CA ARG A 216 5.14 28.57 -2.49
C ARG A 216 4.76 29.91 -3.10
N PHE A 217 5.04 30.06 -4.40
CA PHE A 217 4.65 31.22 -5.22
C PHE A 217 5.45 32.51 -5.02
N THR A 218 6.57 32.47 -4.29
CA THR A 218 7.62 33.50 -4.39
C THR A 218 8.78 32.99 -5.24
N PRO A 219 9.56 33.86 -5.92
CA PRO A 219 10.72 33.41 -6.67
C PRO A 219 11.74 32.62 -5.84
N ASP A 220 11.92 33.01 -4.58
CA ASP A 220 12.83 32.33 -3.65
C ASP A 220 12.30 30.94 -3.25
N ASP A 221 11.00 30.82 -2.95
CA ASP A 221 10.36 29.54 -2.64
C ASP A 221 10.45 28.56 -3.83
N GLU A 222 10.16 29.05 -5.05
CA GLU A 222 10.20 28.21 -6.26
C GLU A 222 11.64 27.77 -6.60
N LEU A 223 12.64 28.64 -6.35
CA LEU A 223 14.04 28.28 -6.51
C LEU A 223 14.45 27.19 -5.51
N GLU A 224 14.08 27.33 -4.24
CA GLU A 224 14.38 26.35 -3.20
C GLU A 224 13.76 24.97 -3.53
N VAL A 225 12.47 24.96 -3.89
CA VAL A 225 11.76 23.74 -4.30
C VAL A 225 12.42 23.12 -5.52
N ALA A 226 12.81 23.93 -6.53
CA ALA A 226 13.47 23.42 -7.72
C ALA A 226 14.83 22.78 -7.40
N LEU A 227 15.62 23.35 -6.49
CA LEU A 227 16.92 22.80 -6.08
C LEU A 227 16.74 21.44 -5.37
N VAL A 228 15.83 21.36 -4.40
CA VAL A 228 15.54 20.09 -3.69
C VAL A 228 14.97 19.05 -4.65
N ALA A 229 14.08 19.46 -5.56
CA ALA A 229 13.52 18.57 -6.57
C ALA A 229 14.59 18.01 -7.51
N LYS A 230 15.59 18.80 -7.89
CA LYS A 230 16.72 18.31 -8.70
C LYS A 230 17.59 17.32 -7.94
N GLN A 231 17.78 17.52 -6.65
CA GLN A 231 18.45 16.53 -5.80
C GLN A 231 17.67 15.20 -5.78
N PHE A 232 16.36 15.23 -5.48
CA PHE A 232 15.54 14.02 -5.49
C PHE A 232 15.52 13.33 -6.86
N GLN A 233 15.48 14.10 -7.95
CA GLN A 233 15.56 13.53 -9.30
C GLN A 233 16.87 12.76 -9.52
N ALA A 234 18.02 13.27 -9.04
CA ALA A 234 19.30 12.58 -9.14
C ALA A 234 19.33 11.31 -8.27
N GLU A 235 18.85 11.40 -7.03
CA GLU A 235 18.79 10.25 -6.13
C GLU A 235 17.86 9.14 -6.65
N LEU A 236 16.75 9.48 -7.31
CA LEU A 236 15.88 8.50 -7.98
C LEU A 236 16.63 7.76 -9.10
N TRP A 237 17.49 8.44 -9.85
CA TRP A 237 18.33 7.79 -10.87
C TRP A 237 19.39 6.87 -10.24
N ASP A 238 20.01 7.28 -9.14
CA ASP A 238 20.95 6.44 -8.41
C ASP A 238 20.26 5.20 -7.84
N LEU A 239 19.02 5.35 -7.33
CA LEU A 239 18.21 4.25 -6.85
C LEU A 239 17.80 3.31 -7.99
N TRP A 240 17.48 3.85 -9.17
CA TRP A 240 17.23 3.05 -10.37
C TRP A 240 18.44 2.20 -10.77
N ALA A 241 19.66 2.75 -10.66
CA ALA A 241 20.89 2.05 -10.97
C ALA A 241 21.18 0.90 -9.98
N GLN A 242 20.68 1.00 -8.74
CA GLN A 242 20.87 0.01 -7.67
C GLN A 242 19.82 -1.11 -7.65
N ARG A 243 18.85 -1.09 -8.58
CA ARG A 243 17.78 -2.08 -8.60
C ARG A 243 18.31 -3.51 -8.80
N PRO A 244 17.72 -4.53 -8.15
CA PRO A 244 18.08 -5.92 -8.41
C PRO A 244 17.80 -6.32 -9.87
N SER A 245 18.76 -6.95 -10.55
CA SER A 245 18.63 -7.29 -11.97
C SER A 245 17.39 -8.16 -12.28
N ALA A 246 16.99 -9.01 -11.33
CA ALA A 246 15.82 -9.87 -11.46
C ALA A 246 14.52 -9.08 -11.74
N ILE A 247 14.39 -7.87 -11.19
CA ILE A 247 13.17 -7.06 -11.36
C ILE A 247 12.93 -6.65 -12.82
N SER A 248 13.98 -6.65 -13.65
CA SER A 248 13.90 -6.25 -15.06
C SER A 248 13.62 -7.42 -16.02
N LEU A 249 13.41 -8.64 -15.49
CA LEU A 249 13.12 -9.82 -16.30
C LEU A 249 11.64 -9.95 -16.63
N THR A 250 11.35 -10.39 -17.84
CA THR A 250 9.98 -10.70 -18.30
C THR A 250 9.53 -12.09 -17.82
N ALA A 251 8.23 -12.36 -17.88
CA ALA A 251 7.72 -13.71 -17.59
C ALA A 251 8.35 -14.77 -18.52
N ASP A 252 8.59 -14.44 -19.79
CA ASP A 252 9.24 -15.34 -20.75
C ASP A 252 10.70 -15.64 -20.38
N ASP A 253 11.42 -14.65 -19.84
CA ASP A 253 12.79 -14.86 -19.34
C ASP A 253 12.82 -15.71 -18.08
N LEU A 254 11.90 -15.43 -17.16
CA LEU A 254 11.79 -16.15 -15.88
C LEU A 254 11.35 -17.61 -16.10
N ALA A 255 10.45 -17.86 -17.06
CA ALA A 255 9.95 -19.20 -17.39
C ALA A 255 11.04 -20.15 -17.93
N LYS A 256 12.23 -19.64 -18.28
CA LYS A 256 13.38 -20.47 -18.64
C LYS A 256 13.99 -21.19 -17.43
N THR A 257 13.70 -20.72 -16.20
CA THR A 257 14.31 -21.21 -14.96
C THR A 257 13.30 -21.62 -13.90
N VAL A 258 12.19 -20.89 -13.77
CA VAL A 258 11.14 -21.18 -12.78
C VAL A 258 9.87 -21.68 -13.46
N ALA A 259 8.95 -22.26 -12.68
CA ALA A 259 7.67 -22.73 -13.20
C ALA A 259 6.87 -21.57 -13.83
N PRO A 260 6.10 -21.79 -14.91
CA PRO A 260 5.40 -20.72 -15.64
C PRO A 260 4.45 -19.87 -14.79
N ASP A 261 3.80 -20.49 -13.80
CA ASP A 261 2.93 -19.81 -12.83
C ASP A 261 3.74 -18.87 -11.92
N MET A 262 4.92 -19.30 -11.47
CA MET A 262 5.85 -18.44 -10.73
C MET A 262 6.39 -17.30 -11.59
N ALA A 263 6.77 -17.58 -12.84
CA ALA A 263 7.30 -16.58 -13.77
C ALA A 263 6.30 -15.44 -14.01
N THR A 264 5.04 -15.79 -14.28
CA THR A 264 3.94 -14.83 -14.42
C THR A 264 3.77 -14.01 -13.15
N ARG A 265 3.77 -14.67 -11.98
CA ARG A 265 3.60 -14.01 -10.69
C ARG A 265 4.73 -13.03 -10.37
N LEU A 266 5.97 -13.41 -10.66
CA LEU A 266 7.12 -12.54 -10.48
C LEU A 266 7.02 -11.29 -11.37
N GLU A 267 6.68 -11.45 -12.65
CA GLU A 267 6.51 -10.33 -13.57
C GLU A 267 5.40 -9.38 -13.10
N GLU A 268 4.25 -9.91 -12.65
CA GLU A 268 3.15 -9.09 -12.13
C GLU A 268 3.59 -8.23 -10.95
N VAL A 269 4.27 -8.81 -9.96
CA VAL A 269 4.75 -8.10 -8.76
C VAL A 269 5.86 -7.11 -9.10
N PHE A 270 6.83 -7.50 -9.93
CA PHE A 270 7.88 -6.60 -10.40
C PHE A 270 7.30 -5.41 -11.16
N SER A 271 6.27 -5.65 -11.99
CA SER A 271 5.57 -4.61 -12.71
C SER A 271 4.86 -3.62 -11.78
N VAL A 272 4.28 -4.09 -10.66
CA VAL A 272 3.75 -3.18 -9.62
C VAL A 272 4.86 -2.29 -9.07
N TYR A 273 6.01 -2.86 -8.71
CA TYR A 273 7.15 -2.10 -8.18
C TYR A 273 7.69 -1.07 -9.17
N LEU A 274 7.85 -1.46 -10.43
CA LEU A 274 8.39 -0.61 -11.48
C LEU A 274 7.41 0.51 -11.85
N ALA A 275 6.12 0.22 -11.99
CA ALA A 275 5.11 1.24 -12.23
C ALA A 275 5.08 2.29 -11.11
N SER A 276 5.10 1.83 -9.85
CA SER A 276 5.14 2.67 -8.66
C SER A 276 6.44 3.47 -8.50
N PHE A 277 7.56 2.98 -9.03
CA PHE A 277 8.82 3.72 -9.07
C PHE A 277 8.77 4.83 -10.14
N TRP A 278 8.42 4.49 -11.39
CA TRP A 278 8.46 5.45 -12.49
C TRP A 278 7.51 6.62 -12.31
N ILE A 279 6.34 6.37 -11.69
CA ILE A 279 5.38 7.44 -11.40
C ILE A 279 5.95 8.51 -10.44
N LEU A 280 7.00 8.22 -9.67
CA LEU A 280 7.65 9.21 -8.80
C LEU A 280 8.25 10.37 -9.59
N PHE A 281 8.79 10.14 -10.80
CA PHE A 281 9.27 11.23 -11.67
C PHE A 281 8.13 12.12 -12.14
N VAL A 282 6.98 11.52 -12.46
CA VAL A 282 5.76 12.23 -12.87
C VAL A 282 5.23 13.07 -11.70
N TYR A 283 5.16 12.47 -10.52
CA TYR A 283 4.69 13.14 -9.31
C TYR A 283 5.63 14.27 -8.87
N LEU A 284 6.94 14.04 -8.90
CA LEU A 284 7.95 15.07 -8.62
C LEU A 284 7.77 16.28 -9.55
N HIS A 285 7.57 16.05 -10.84
CA HIS A 285 7.30 17.13 -11.79
C HIS A 285 5.99 17.86 -11.49
N ARG A 286 4.92 17.11 -11.21
CA ARG A 286 3.60 17.67 -10.87
C ARG A 286 3.68 18.59 -9.65
N VAL A 287 4.42 18.21 -8.61
CA VAL A 287 4.53 18.97 -7.36
C VAL A 287 5.50 20.16 -7.47
N SER A 288 6.68 19.94 -8.05
CA SER A 288 7.76 20.93 -8.05
C SER A 288 7.65 21.92 -9.19
N TRP A 289 7.22 21.48 -10.37
CA TRP A 289 7.15 22.29 -11.60
C TRP A 289 5.75 22.30 -12.18
N TRP A 290 4.75 22.45 -11.31
CA TRP A 290 3.33 22.30 -11.66
C TRP A 290 2.85 23.20 -12.81
N HIS A 291 3.48 24.37 -13.00
CA HIS A 291 3.15 25.33 -14.05
C HIS A 291 3.93 25.11 -15.36
N LEU A 292 4.87 24.17 -15.40
CA LEU A 292 5.72 23.90 -16.57
C LEU A 292 5.26 22.64 -17.33
N ALA A 293 5.49 22.66 -18.64
CA ALA A 293 5.30 21.49 -19.49
C ALA A 293 6.18 20.31 -19.04
N HIS A 294 5.79 19.09 -19.43
CA HIS A 294 6.59 17.90 -19.14
C HIS A 294 7.98 18.01 -19.76
N THR A 295 8.95 17.48 -19.03
CA THR A 295 10.30 17.24 -19.57
C THR A 295 10.34 15.88 -20.28
N SER A 296 11.36 15.64 -21.09
CA SER A 296 11.58 14.33 -21.73
C SER A 296 11.68 13.19 -20.72
N THR A 297 12.22 13.46 -19.53
CA THR A 297 12.25 12.49 -18.42
C THR A 297 10.85 12.10 -17.98
N VAL A 298 9.93 13.06 -17.88
CA VAL A 298 8.55 12.82 -17.45
C VAL A 298 7.75 12.10 -18.52
N GLU A 299 7.94 12.46 -19.79
CA GLU A 299 7.34 11.74 -20.92
C GLU A 299 7.81 10.28 -20.99
N GLY A 300 9.12 10.06 -20.77
CA GLY A 300 9.68 8.71 -20.63
C GLY A 300 9.06 7.95 -19.46
N ALA A 301 9.00 8.58 -18.28
CA ALA A 301 8.41 7.98 -17.09
C ALA A 301 6.91 7.63 -17.27
N LEU A 302 6.12 8.48 -17.94
CA LEU A 302 4.73 8.17 -18.28
C LEU A 302 4.62 6.91 -19.16
N ASN A 303 5.53 6.75 -20.13
CA ASN A 303 5.53 5.56 -20.99
C ASN A 303 5.93 4.30 -20.21
N GLU A 304 6.98 4.37 -19.39
CA GLU A 304 7.39 3.24 -18.55
C GLU A 304 6.30 2.85 -17.55
N THR A 305 5.69 3.82 -16.84
CA THR A 305 4.57 3.57 -15.93
C THR A 305 3.41 2.91 -16.67
N TRP A 306 3.05 3.36 -17.87
CA TRP A 306 2.02 2.74 -18.70
C TRP A 306 2.33 1.27 -19.01
N GLU A 307 3.53 0.98 -19.52
CA GLU A 307 3.95 -0.38 -19.88
C GLU A 307 3.88 -1.34 -18.69
N PHE A 308 4.39 -0.93 -17.52
CA PHE A 308 4.35 -1.77 -16.32
C PHE A 308 2.94 -1.90 -15.73
N MET A 309 2.11 -0.86 -15.80
CA MET A 309 0.70 -0.97 -15.41
C MET A 309 -0.07 -1.99 -16.28
N GLN A 310 0.28 -2.11 -17.57
CA GLN A 310 -0.28 -3.14 -18.46
C GLN A 310 0.28 -4.55 -18.20
N ARG A 311 1.28 -4.72 -17.35
CA ARG A 311 1.84 -6.03 -16.98
C ARG A 311 1.52 -6.42 -15.53
N SER A 312 0.97 -5.50 -14.75
CA SER A 312 0.69 -5.66 -13.30
C SER A 312 -0.80 -5.94 -13.03
N TYR A 313 -1.31 -6.96 -13.70
CA TYR A 313 -2.69 -7.36 -13.52
C TYR A 313 -2.83 -8.37 -12.38
N GLY A 314 -3.91 -8.25 -11.59
CA GLY A 314 -4.17 -9.21 -10.52
C GLY A 314 -4.91 -10.46 -10.99
N GLU A 315 -6.00 -10.28 -11.75
CA GLU A 315 -6.92 -11.35 -12.19
C GLU A 315 -7.66 -10.93 -13.49
N ARG A 316 -8.12 -11.91 -14.27
CA ARG A 316 -9.08 -11.71 -15.37
C ARG A 316 -10.50 -11.64 -14.80
N ASP A 317 -11.38 -10.85 -15.39
CA ASP A 317 -12.81 -10.89 -15.04
C ASP A 317 -13.47 -12.20 -15.51
N ASP A 318 -14.68 -12.49 -15.01
CA ASP A 318 -15.48 -13.69 -15.34
C ASP A 318 -15.75 -13.85 -16.85
N CYS A 319 -15.62 -12.76 -17.61
CA CYS A 319 -15.80 -12.70 -19.06
C CYS A 319 -14.47 -12.84 -19.84
N GLY A 320 -13.33 -12.87 -19.16
CA GLY A 320 -11.99 -12.90 -19.74
C GLY A 320 -11.56 -11.64 -20.50
N GLN A 321 -12.30 -10.54 -20.39
CA GLN A 321 -12.16 -9.31 -21.18
C GLN A 321 -11.36 -8.21 -20.49
N TYR A 322 -11.50 -8.01 -19.18
CA TYR A 322 -10.86 -6.89 -18.48
C TYR A 322 -10.03 -7.36 -17.29
N LYS A 323 -8.72 -7.14 -17.38
CA LYS A 323 -7.83 -7.27 -16.23
C LYS A 323 -7.83 -5.94 -15.48
N THR A 324 -8.21 -5.96 -14.20
CA THR A 324 -8.02 -4.80 -13.32
C THR A 324 -6.58 -4.80 -12.82
N VAL A 325 -5.97 -3.62 -12.77
CA VAL A 325 -4.66 -3.43 -12.14
C VAL A 325 -4.68 -3.83 -10.66
N HIS A 326 -3.49 -4.12 -10.14
CA HIS A 326 -3.29 -4.37 -8.71
C HIS A 326 -3.75 -3.17 -7.83
N PRO A 327 -4.45 -3.37 -6.70
CA PRO A 327 -4.94 -2.27 -5.84
C PRO A 327 -3.86 -1.29 -5.37
N ALA A 328 -2.64 -1.76 -5.09
CA ALA A 328 -1.52 -0.86 -4.74
C ALA A 328 -1.15 0.15 -5.84
N LEU A 329 -1.63 -0.05 -7.08
CA LEU A 329 -1.46 0.91 -8.18
C LEU A 329 -2.59 1.94 -8.25
N MET A 330 -3.52 1.98 -7.31
CA MET A 330 -4.61 2.96 -7.30
C MET A 330 -4.11 4.41 -7.38
N TRP A 331 -3.13 4.79 -6.55
CA TRP A 331 -2.53 6.11 -6.62
C TRP A 331 -1.71 6.31 -7.91
N PRO A 332 -0.81 5.38 -8.31
CA PRO A 332 -0.09 5.50 -9.57
C PRO A 332 -1.00 5.72 -10.78
N VAL A 333 -2.12 5.01 -10.86
CA VAL A 333 -3.12 5.15 -11.93
C VAL A 333 -3.77 6.53 -11.90
N PHE A 334 -4.08 7.05 -10.71
CA PHE A 334 -4.65 8.39 -10.56
C PHE A 334 -3.70 9.47 -11.07
N VAL A 335 -2.45 9.47 -10.60
CA VAL A 335 -1.43 10.46 -11.03
C VAL A 335 -1.14 10.31 -12.52
N PHE A 336 -1.01 9.08 -13.01
CA PHE A 336 -0.83 8.80 -14.42
C PHE A 336 -1.98 9.38 -15.25
N GLY A 337 -3.23 9.13 -14.88
CA GLY A 337 -4.39 9.66 -15.59
C GLY A 337 -4.46 11.19 -15.55
N ALA A 338 -4.03 11.81 -14.45
CA ALA A 338 -4.02 13.26 -14.31
C ALA A 338 -2.99 13.93 -15.23
N GLU A 339 -1.85 13.28 -15.47
CA GLU A 339 -0.73 13.83 -16.23
C GLU A 339 -0.64 13.30 -17.66
N CYS A 340 -1.31 12.20 -18.02
CA CYS A 340 -1.20 11.61 -19.35
C CYS A 340 -1.88 12.49 -20.41
N PRO A 341 -1.20 12.90 -21.50
CA PRO A 341 -1.82 13.68 -22.57
C PRO A 341 -2.78 12.83 -23.42
N ASP A 342 -2.50 11.53 -23.55
CA ASP A 342 -3.26 10.61 -24.39
C ASP A 342 -4.67 10.36 -23.83
N LYS A 343 -5.69 10.59 -24.66
CA LYS A 343 -7.09 10.47 -24.25
C LYS A 343 -7.50 9.01 -23.98
N SER A 344 -6.97 8.05 -24.74
CA SER A 344 -7.29 6.63 -24.57
C SER A 344 -6.69 6.07 -23.28
N ARG A 345 -5.43 6.44 -22.96
CA ARG A 345 -4.75 6.04 -21.73
C ARG A 345 -5.39 6.68 -20.49
N ARG A 346 -5.87 7.92 -20.59
CA ARG A 346 -6.67 8.57 -19.54
C ARG A 346 -8.00 7.86 -19.29
N GLN A 347 -8.71 7.54 -20.35
CA GLN A 347 -9.96 6.79 -20.26
C GLN A 347 -9.75 5.42 -19.61
N TRP A 348 -8.68 4.73 -20.01
CA TRP A 348 -8.27 3.47 -19.38
C TRP A 348 -8.02 3.64 -17.87
N ALA A 349 -7.30 4.69 -17.44
CA ALA A 349 -7.03 4.93 -16.02
C ALA A 349 -8.33 5.09 -15.20
N ILE A 350 -9.31 5.84 -15.74
CA ILE A 350 -10.64 5.98 -15.12
C ILE A 350 -11.34 4.62 -15.00
N GLU A 351 -11.28 3.80 -16.05
CA GLU A 351 -11.88 2.46 -16.07
C GLU A 351 -11.23 1.51 -15.06
N GLN A 352 -9.91 1.59 -14.88
CA GLN A 352 -9.19 0.82 -13.86
C GLN A 352 -9.64 1.20 -12.45
N LEU A 353 -9.74 2.49 -12.14
CA LEU A 353 -10.23 2.96 -10.83
C LEU A 353 -11.69 2.54 -10.59
N ARG A 354 -12.54 2.59 -11.62
CA ARG A 354 -13.91 2.05 -11.55
C ARG A 354 -13.92 0.54 -11.34
N GLY A 355 -12.99 -0.19 -11.95
CA GLY A 355 -12.79 -1.63 -11.76
C GLY A 355 -12.44 -1.98 -10.31
N LEU A 356 -11.51 -1.25 -9.70
CA LEU A 356 -11.12 -1.40 -8.29
C LEU A 356 -12.27 -1.09 -7.31
N ALA A 357 -13.25 -0.30 -7.73
CA ALA A 357 -14.44 0.02 -6.93
C ALA A 357 -15.53 -1.07 -6.98
N LYS A 358 -15.45 -2.04 -7.89
CA LYS A 358 -16.45 -3.10 -7.98
C LYS A 358 -16.21 -4.15 -6.89
N PRO A 359 -17.24 -4.51 -6.10
CA PRO A 359 -17.10 -5.60 -5.14
C PRO A 359 -16.87 -6.90 -5.92
N ARG A 360 -15.81 -7.62 -5.60
CA ARG A 360 -15.55 -8.94 -6.17
C ARG A 360 -16.08 -10.00 -5.22
N PRO A 361 -16.82 -11.01 -5.72
CA PRO A 361 -17.20 -12.15 -4.90
C PRO A 361 -15.92 -12.82 -4.40
N VAL A 362 -16.01 -13.44 -3.21
CA VAL A 362 -14.98 -14.35 -2.73
C VAL A 362 -14.95 -15.49 -3.76
N LEU A 363 -13.95 -15.50 -4.64
CA LEU A 363 -13.69 -16.69 -5.42
C LEU A 363 -13.37 -17.77 -4.38
N GLU A 364 -14.30 -18.72 -4.21
CA GLU A 364 -13.99 -20.00 -3.60
C GLU A 364 -12.72 -20.49 -4.30
N VAL A 365 -11.80 -21.09 -3.54
CA VAL A 365 -10.60 -21.74 -4.09
C VAL A 365 -11.10 -22.56 -5.27
N GLU A 366 -10.85 -22.11 -6.50
CA GLU A 366 -11.09 -22.99 -7.64
C GLU A 366 -10.32 -24.25 -7.29
N ASP A 367 -10.97 -25.41 -7.44
CA ASP A 367 -10.37 -26.75 -7.42
C ASP A 367 -9.33 -26.90 -8.57
N GLY A 368 -8.53 -25.86 -8.80
CA GLY A 368 -7.42 -25.78 -9.71
C GLY A 368 -6.29 -26.63 -9.16
N LYS A 369 -5.69 -27.38 -10.08
CA LYS A 369 -4.58 -28.33 -9.88
C LYS A 369 -3.78 -28.04 -8.61
N LEU A 370 -3.72 -29.04 -7.73
CA LEU A 370 -3.07 -29.05 -6.41
C LEU A 370 -1.63 -28.48 -6.37
N ASP A 371 -0.99 -28.28 -7.53
CA ASP A 371 0.39 -27.86 -7.70
C ASP A 371 0.59 -26.43 -8.27
N THR A 372 -0.48 -25.67 -8.58
CA THR A 372 -0.37 -24.31 -9.15
C THR A 372 -0.50 -23.23 -8.09
N LEU A 373 0.35 -22.19 -8.15
CA LEU A 373 0.22 -21.04 -7.27
C LEU A 373 -1.11 -20.32 -7.52
N PRO A 374 -1.84 -19.91 -6.47
CA PRO A 374 -3.07 -19.15 -6.63
C PRO A 374 -2.79 -17.78 -7.28
N ALA A 375 -3.75 -17.31 -8.07
CA ALA A 375 -3.73 -15.98 -8.68
C ALA A 375 -3.60 -14.86 -7.62
N PHE A 376 -3.27 -13.64 -8.06
CA PHE A 376 -3.09 -12.54 -7.12
C PHE A 376 -4.46 -12.17 -6.58
N ARG A 377 -4.79 -12.66 -5.39
CA ARG A 377 -6.03 -12.29 -4.72
C ARG A 377 -5.99 -10.79 -4.48
N MET A 378 -6.72 -10.03 -5.30
CA MET A 378 -7.02 -8.65 -4.97
C MET A 378 -7.68 -8.66 -3.59
N SER A 379 -7.25 -7.76 -2.71
CA SER A 379 -7.82 -7.61 -1.37
C SER A 379 -9.33 -7.79 -1.41
N HIS A 380 -9.83 -8.74 -0.62
CA HIS A 380 -11.23 -9.16 -0.58
C HIS A 380 -12.15 -7.96 -0.28
N GLY A 381 -12.66 -7.28 -1.32
CA GLY A 381 -13.55 -6.13 -1.18
C GLY A 381 -13.23 -4.98 -2.15
N ALA A 382 -14.27 -4.20 -2.50
CA ALA A 382 -14.10 -2.97 -3.26
C ALA A 382 -13.20 -1.99 -2.48
N THR A 383 -12.23 -1.37 -3.16
CA THR A 383 -11.45 -0.30 -2.53
C THR A 383 -12.37 0.89 -2.28
N LYS A 384 -12.63 1.20 -0.99
CA LYS A 384 -13.64 2.18 -0.53
C LYS A 384 -13.58 3.51 -1.31
N ASN A 385 -12.36 4.00 -1.58
CA ASN A 385 -12.14 5.29 -2.21
C ASN A 385 -11.95 5.24 -3.73
N ALA A 386 -11.86 4.05 -4.36
CA ALA A 386 -11.62 3.93 -5.79
C ALA A 386 -12.72 4.57 -6.64
N LYS A 387 -13.98 4.48 -6.18
CA LYS A 387 -15.10 5.16 -6.84
C LYS A 387 -14.95 6.68 -6.82
N ARG A 388 -14.56 7.25 -5.68
CA ARG A 388 -14.34 8.69 -5.53
C ARG A 388 -13.13 9.16 -6.33
N ALA A 389 -12.05 8.39 -6.32
CA ALA A 389 -10.86 8.66 -7.12
C ALA A 389 -11.16 8.66 -8.62
N ALA A 390 -11.98 7.73 -9.12
CA ALA A 390 -12.41 7.71 -10.51
C ALA A 390 -13.20 8.98 -10.91
N LEU A 391 -14.15 9.39 -10.06
CA LEU A 391 -14.94 10.60 -10.28
C LEU A 391 -14.07 11.86 -10.22
N LEU A 392 -13.17 11.93 -9.24
CA LEU A 392 -12.21 13.03 -9.11
C LEU A 392 -11.32 13.13 -10.34
N LEU A 393 -10.77 12.00 -10.81
CA LEU A 393 -9.89 11.97 -11.97
C LEU A 393 -10.61 12.44 -13.24
N GLU A 394 -11.84 11.99 -13.44
CA GLU A 394 -12.68 12.40 -14.57
C GLU A 394 -12.90 13.92 -14.59
N SER A 395 -13.33 14.50 -13.46
CA SER A 395 -13.51 15.95 -13.34
C SER A 395 -12.19 16.73 -13.41
N LEU A 396 -11.10 16.17 -12.89
CA LEU A 396 -9.77 16.76 -12.97
C LEU A 396 -9.32 16.88 -14.43
N ILE A 397 -9.46 15.80 -15.20
CA ILE A 397 -9.12 15.77 -16.63
C ILE A 397 -9.94 16.80 -17.43
N GLU A 398 -11.24 16.90 -17.15
CA GLU A 398 -12.14 17.86 -17.78
C GLU A 398 -11.69 19.30 -17.49
N LYS A 399 -11.57 19.67 -16.21
CA LYS A 399 -11.16 21.02 -15.81
C LYS A 399 -9.77 21.40 -16.32
N GLN A 400 -8.80 20.48 -16.27
CA GLN A 400 -7.46 20.71 -16.84
C GLN A 400 -7.52 20.99 -18.35
N GLY A 401 -8.45 20.34 -19.06
CA GLY A 401 -8.71 20.60 -20.48
C GLY A 401 -9.31 21.98 -20.76
N GLU A 402 -10.24 22.44 -19.91
CA GLU A 402 -10.88 23.75 -20.00
C GLU A 402 -9.88 24.89 -19.77
N ILE A 403 -9.11 24.82 -18.68
CA ILE A 403 -8.15 25.87 -18.31
C ILE A 403 -6.80 25.77 -19.02
N ARG A 404 -6.56 24.66 -19.74
CA ARG A 404 -5.29 24.32 -20.40
C ARG A 404 -4.09 24.39 -19.45
N GLY A 405 -4.26 23.84 -18.27
CA GLY A 405 -3.27 23.87 -17.19
C GLY A 405 -3.58 22.81 -16.14
N ARG A 406 -2.65 22.59 -15.21
CA ARG A 406 -2.88 21.66 -14.10
C ARG A 406 -3.92 22.22 -13.14
N VAL A 407 -4.71 21.32 -12.58
CA VAL A 407 -5.66 21.62 -11.50
C VAL A 407 -5.17 20.89 -10.26
N ASP A 408 -5.28 21.56 -9.11
CA ASP A 408 -4.99 20.94 -7.83
C ASP A 408 -6.11 19.96 -7.48
N ASP A 409 -5.75 18.69 -7.35
CA ASP A 409 -6.69 17.60 -7.07
C ASP A 409 -7.28 17.66 -5.67
N ARG A 410 -6.62 18.34 -4.72
CA ARG A 410 -7.06 18.47 -3.33
C ARG A 410 -8.11 19.57 -3.21
N ASP A 411 -7.85 20.71 -3.84
CA ASP A 411 -8.81 21.81 -3.96
C ASP A 411 -10.08 21.32 -4.69
N LEU A 412 -9.91 20.54 -5.77
CA LEU A 412 -11.03 19.95 -6.50
C LEU A 412 -11.79 18.89 -5.67
N ALA A 413 -11.08 18.06 -4.90
CA ALA A 413 -11.72 17.08 -4.02
C ALA A 413 -12.57 17.76 -2.94
N MET A 414 -12.09 18.88 -2.38
CA MET A 414 -12.87 19.69 -1.44
C MET A 414 -14.12 20.28 -2.10
N GLU A 415 -14.01 20.80 -3.32
CA GLU A 415 -15.15 21.34 -4.07
C GLU A 415 -16.21 20.25 -4.36
N MET A 416 -15.78 19.07 -4.80
CA MET A 416 -16.68 17.99 -5.23
C MET A 416 -17.30 17.21 -4.07
N PHE A 417 -16.53 16.98 -3.00
CA PHE A 417 -16.91 16.06 -1.93
C PHE A 417 -16.98 16.70 -0.54
N GLY A 418 -16.60 17.96 -0.39
CA GLY A 418 -16.54 18.65 0.91
C GLY A 418 -15.45 18.11 1.84
N CYS A 419 -14.53 17.27 1.34
CA CYS A 419 -13.47 16.67 2.14
C CYS A 419 -12.30 16.17 1.28
N HIS A 420 -11.12 16.13 1.90
CA HIS A 420 -9.97 15.40 1.39
C HIS A 420 -10.08 13.92 1.77
N PHE A 421 -9.68 13.03 0.88
CA PHE A 421 -9.72 11.58 1.10
C PHE A 421 -8.48 10.90 0.53
N SER A 422 -8.09 9.78 1.14
CA SER A 422 -6.93 9.01 0.70
C SER A 422 -7.20 8.28 -0.61
N ILE A 423 -6.38 8.51 -1.63
CA ILE A 423 -6.39 7.73 -2.87
C ILE A 423 -5.40 6.59 -2.70
N VAL A 424 -5.80 5.49 -2.07
CA VAL A 424 -4.96 4.30 -1.87
C VAL A 424 -5.74 3.01 -1.82
#